data_AF-U5I548-F1
#
_entry.id   AF-U5I548-F1
#
_cell.length_a   1.000
_cell.length_b   1.000
_cell.length_c   1.000
_cell.angle_alpha   90.00
_cell.angle_beta   90.00
_cell.angle_gamma   90.00
#
_symmetry.space_group_name_H-M   'P 1'
#
loop_
_entity.id
_entity.type
_entity.pdbx_description
1 polymer ?
#
loop_
_entity_poly.entity_id
_entity_poly.type
_entity_poly.pdbx_seq_one_letter_code
_entity_poly.pdbx_strand_id
1 'polypeptide(L)'
;ISAKYNDFPCVDYIGPNGSGHYLKMIHNGIEYGDMQIISESYYILKNLLKMSNVEISEIFNLWNKGELNSYLIEITRDIFLKKDDKGNYLIDFISDVAKNKGTGKWICKNALEIESPLSLITESVFFRYISSMKNERHFASKILIGSKNNFVCNNKDIFIEDLRRSLYFSKIISYAQGFYQLYIISKINKWNLNYINIAKIFRSGCIIRAKFLNKIIDAYKNNFKLKNLLLDKYFSEISCKYQNSLRNIVSTSILNGIPIP
;
A
#
# COMPACT_ATOMS: atom_id res chain seq x y z
N ILE A 1 -8.89 19.09 18.54
CA ILE A 1 -9.33 17.69 18.81
C ILE A 1 -8.44 16.77 17.98
N SER A 2 -7.80 15.77 18.59
CA SER A 2 -6.98 14.77 17.89
C SER A 2 -7.42 13.36 18.30
N ALA A 3 -7.19 12.37 17.45
CA ALA A 3 -7.25 10.98 17.88
C ALA A 3 -6.21 10.70 18.97
N LYS A 4 -6.42 9.65 19.76
CA LYS A 4 -5.47 9.16 20.77
C LYS A 4 -5.10 7.70 20.48
N TYR A 5 -3.90 7.31 20.88
CA TYR A 5 -3.42 5.93 20.87
C TYR A 5 -2.77 5.63 22.23
N ASN A 6 -3.37 4.72 23.01
CA ASN A 6 -3.01 4.48 24.41
C ASN A 6 -2.93 5.80 25.22
N ASP A 7 -4.00 6.61 25.15
CA ASP A 7 -4.12 7.94 25.78
C ASP A 7 -3.17 9.05 25.28
N PHE A 8 -2.16 8.72 24.47
CA PHE A 8 -1.29 9.72 23.83
C PHE A 8 -1.95 10.32 22.59
N PRO A 9 -1.98 11.66 22.46
CA PRO A 9 -2.58 12.30 21.30
C PRO A 9 -1.73 12.08 20.04
N CYS A 10 -2.39 11.80 18.92
CA CYS A 10 -1.76 11.66 17.61
C CYS A 10 -1.60 13.04 16.93
N VAL A 11 -0.92 13.95 17.62
CA VAL A 11 -0.53 15.28 17.12
C VAL A 11 0.80 15.67 17.75
N ASP A 12 1.68 16.30 16.97
CA ASP A 12 2.97 16.79 17.45
C ASP A 12 3.45 17.95 16.57
N TYR A 13 4.41 18.73 17.06
CA TYR A 13 5.13 19.72 16.26
C TYR A 13 6.06 18.99 15.29
N ILE A 14 5.78 19.12 13.99
CA ILE A 14 6.54 18.42 12.94
C ILE A 14 7.88 19.11 12.65
N GLY A 15 7.89 20.43 12.62
CA GLY A 15 9.02 21.24 12.22
C GLY A 15 8.59 22.62 11.71
N PRO A 16 9.53 23.44 11.23
CA PRO A 16 9.24 24.79 10.79
C PRO A 16 8.50 24.81 9.43
N ASN A 17 8.00 25.99 9.06
CA ASN A 17 7.47 26.29 7.73
C ASN A 17 6.41 25.27 7.25
N GLY A 18 6.52 24.79 6.00
CA GLY A 18 5.60 23.84 5.39
C GLY A 18 5.79 22.37 5.78
N SER A 19 6.60 22.04 6.79
CA SER A 19 6.95 20.65 7.14
C SER A 19 5.73 19.78 7.46
N GLY A 20 4.74 20.31 8.17
CA GLY A 20 3.49 19.60 8.48
C GLY A 20 2.66 19.28 7.23
N HIS A 21 2.57 20.23 6.28
CA HIS A 21 1.89 20.00 5.00
C HIS A 21 2.64 18.99 4.13
N TYR A 22 3.98 19.05 4.13
CA TYR A 22 4.80 18.08 3.43
C TYR A 22 4.61 16.68 4.01
N LEU A 23 4.58 16.54 5.34
CA LEU A 23 4.30 15.26 5.97
C LEU A 23 2.93 14.71 5.59
N LYS A 24 1.91 15.57 5.49
CA LYS A 24 0.58 15.16 5.02
C LYS A 24 0.62 14.69 3.56
N MET A 25 1.40 15.35 2.71
CA MET A 25 1.62 14.90 1.33
C MET A 25 2.25 13.50 1.30
N ILE A 26 3.24 13.23 2.14
CA ILE A 26 3.86 11.89 2.27
C ILE A 26 2.84 10.85 2.74
N HIS A 27 2.04 11.16 3.77
CA HIS A 27 0.95 10.30 4.23
C HIS A 27 0.01 9.91 3.08
N ASN A 28 -0.44 10.89 2.28
CA ASN A 28 -1.33 10.63 1.16
C ASN A 28 -0.68 9.79 0.04
N GLY A 29 0.62 9.96 -0.19
CA GLY A 29 1.36 9.09 -1.11
C GLY A 29 1.40 7.64 -0.64
N ILE A 30 1.76 7.43 0.63
CA ILE A 30 1.77 6.10 1.25
C ILE A 30 0.37 5.46 1.22
N GLU A 31 -0.68 6.24 1.47
CA GLU A 31 -2.07 5.80 1.34
C GLU A 31 -2.39 5.29 -0.07
N TYR A 32 -1.90 5.98 -1.11
CA TYR A 32 -2.08 5.53 -2.50
C TYR A 32 -1.35 4.21 -2.76
N GLY A 33 -0.12 4.09 -2.27
CA GLY A 33 0.67 2.86 -2.33
C GLY A 33 -0.04 1.69 -1.66
N ASP A 34 -0.48 1.88 -0.41
CA ASP A 34 -1.19 0.86 0.37
C ASP A 34 -2.48 0.39 -0.34
N MET A 35 -3.29 1.32 -0.87
CA MET A 35 -4.51 0.97 -1.59
C MET A 35 -4.22 0.18 -2.88
N GLN A 36 -3.15 0.55 -3.60
CA GLN A 36 -2.78 -0.09 -4.86
C GLN A 36 -2.34 -1.54 -4.65
N ILE A 37 -1.42 -1.80 -3.71
CA ILE A 37 -0.95 -3.17 -3.42
C ILE A 37 -2.06 -4.07 -2.84
N ILE A 38 -3.02 -3.47 -2.11
CA ILE A 38 -4.24 -4.18 -1.67
C ILE A 38 -5.12 -4.53 -2.87
N SER A 39 -5.28 -3.61 -3.83
CA SER A 39 -6.07 -3.84 -5.04
C SER A 39 -5.48 -4.91 -5.94
N GLU A 40 -4.15 -4.99 -6.06
CA GLU A 40 -3.44 -6.05 -6.77
C GLU A 40 -3.67 -7.41 -6.11
N SER A 41 -3.57 -7.46 -4.78
CA SER A 41 -3.85 -8.68 -4.02
C SER A 41 -5.28 -9.16 -4.24
N TYR A 42 -6.25 -8.25 -4.18
CA TYR A 42 -7.63 -8.54 -4.55
C TYR A 42 -7.75 -9.08 -5.99
N TYR A 43 -7.13 -8.39 -6.94
CA TYR A 43 -7.25 -8.72 -8.36
C TYR A 43 -6.68 -10.10 -8.66
N ILE A 44 -5.58 -10.50 -8.01
CA ILE A 44 -5.01 -11.85 -8.07
C ILE A 44 -5.99 -12.88 -7.48
N LEU A 45 -6.52 -12.67 -6.26
CA LEU A 45 -7.46 -13.61 -5.64
C LEU A 45 -8.72 -13.82 -6.50
N LYS A 46 -9.27 -12.73 -7.05
CA LYS A 46 -10.48 -12.75 -7.88
C LYS A 46 -10.23 -13.36 -9.25
N ASN A 47 -9.19 -12.94 -9.96
CA ASN A 47 -9.02 -13.30 -11.38
C ASN A 47 -8.13 -14.52 -11.59
N LEU A 48 -7.16 -14.75 -10.71
CA LEU A 48 -6.23 -15.87 -10.83
C LEU A 48 -6.72 -17.09 -10.03
N LEU A 49 -7.16 -16.89 -8.77
CA LEU A 49 -7.69 -17.99 -7.93
C LEU A 49 -9.21 -18.20 -8.05
N LYS A 50 -9.91 -17.32 -8.78
CA LYS A 50 -11.37 -17.38 -9.00
C LYS A 50 -12.19 -17.38 -7.71
N MET A 51 -11.72 -16.67 -6.69
CA MET A 51 -12.39 -16.62 -5.38
C MET A 51 -13.58 -15.67 -5.40
N SER A 52 -14.62 -16.05 -4.65
CA SER A 52 -15.80 -15.23 -4.40
C SER A 52 -15.50 -14.09 -3.43
N ASN A 53 -16.37 -13.07 -3.39
CA ASN A 53 -16.19 -11.93 -2.49
C ASN A 53 -16.23 -12.35 -1.00
N VAL A 54 -16.98 -13.39 -0.66
CA VAL A 54 -17.03 -13.93 0.71
C VAL A 54 -15.69 -14.53 1.10
N GLU A 55 -15.13 -15.42 0.27
CA GLU A 55 -13.82 -16.02 0.54
C GLU A 55 -12.70 -14.97 0.59
N ILE A 56 -12.74 -13.96 -0.29
CA ILE A 56 -11.78 -12.85 -0.26
C ILE A 56 -11.93 -12.05 1.04
N SER A 57 -13.16 -11.76 1.48
CA SER A 57 -13.40 -11.10 2.77
C SER A 57 -12.78 -11.90 3.93
N GLU A 58 -12.97 -13.22 3.96
CA GLU A 58 -12.39 -14.10 4.98
C GLU A 58 -10.86 -14.07 5.00
N ILE A 59 -10.21 -14.05 3.82
CA ILE A 59 -8.76 -13.88 3.70
C ILE A 59 -8.33 -12.53 4.29
N PHE A 60 -8.95 -11.43 3.90
CA PHE A 60 -8.60 -10.11 4.42
C PHE A 60 -8.87 -10.01 5.93
N ASN A 61 -9.90 -10.67 6.45
CA ASN A 61 -10.14 -10.79 7.89
C ASN A 61 -9.01 -11.53 8.61
N LEU A 62 -8.53 -12.64 8.04
CA LEU A 62 -7.40 -13.40 8.58
C LEU A 62 -6.13 -12.56 8.57
N TRP A 63 -5.83 -11.89 7.45
CA TRP A 63 -4.68 -11.00 7.31
C TRP A 63 -4.74 -9.85 8.32
N ASN A 64 -5.93 -9.29 8.57
CA ASN A 64 -6.11 -8.21 9.54
C ASN A 64 -5.85 -8.64 10.99
N LYS A 65 -5.91 -9.94 11.31
CA LYS A 65 -5.57 -10.46 12.64
C LYS A 65 -4.04 -10.59 12.84
N GLY A 66 -3.27 -10.60 11.75
CA GLY A 66 -1.82 -10.75 11.74
C GLY A 66 -1.04 -9.44 11.61
N GLU A 67 0.12 -9.50 10.96
CA GLU A 67 1.01 -8.34 10.79
C GLU A 67 0.49 -7.28 9.82
N LEU A 68 -0.46 -7.64 8.95
CA LEU A 68 -1.16 -6.72 8.06
C LEU A 68 -2.27 -5.92 8.75
N ASN A 69 -2.46 -6.08 10.07
CA ASN A 69 -3.46 -5.35 10.84
C ASN A 69 -3.40 -3.83 10.57
N SER A 70 -4.43 -3.33 9.91
CA SER A 70 -4.54 -1.95 9.48
C SER A 70 -5.97 -1.59 9.13
N TYR A 71 -6.27 -0.30 9.19
CA TYR A 71 -7.59 0.20 8.82
C TYR A 71 -7.96 -0.12 7.37
N LEU A 72 -7.02 -0.01 6.43
CA LEU A 72 -7.29 -0.31 5.02
C LEU A 72 -7.64 -1.78 4.79
N ILE A 73 -6.94 -2.71 5.43
CA ILE A 73 -7.28 -4.15 5.35
C ILE A 73 -8.63 -4.43 6.01
N GLU A 74 -8.93 -3.79 7.14
CA GLU A 74 -10.22 -3.90 7.83
C GLU A 74 -11.39 -3.47 6.95
N ILE A 75 -11.34 -2.27 6.36
CA ILE A 75 -12.43 -1.80 5.51
C ILE A 75 -12.51 -2.60 4.21
N THR A 76 -11.39 -3.09 3.68
CA THR A 76 -11.39 -3.94 2.49
C THR A 76 -12.15 -5.24 2.74
N ARG A 77 -11.96 -5.89 3.90
CA ARG A 77 -12.78 -7.04 4.32
C ARG A 77 -14.28 -6.69 4.28
N ASP A 78 -14.66 -5.56 4.87
CA ASP A 78 -16.07 -5.16 5.00
C ASP A 78 -16.70 -4.78 3.65
N ILE A 79 -15.92 -4.15 2.76
CA ILE A 79 -16.35 -3.76 1.42
C ILE A 79 -16.82 -4.97 0.61
N PHE A 80 -16.13 -6.11 0.69
CA PHE A 80 -16.50 -7.32 -0.06
C PHE A 80 -17.83 -7.93 0.37
N LEU A 81 -18.28 -7.66 1.60
CA LEU A 81 -19.56 -8.15 2.12
C LEU A 81 -20.71 -7.17 1.92
N LYS A 82 -20.41 -5.93 1.51
CA LYS A 82 -21.45 -4.91 1.32
C LYS A 82 -22.33 -5.27 0.12
N LYS A 83 -23.62 -5.47 0.39
CA LYS A 83 -24.65 -5.68 -0.63
C LYS A 83 -25.43 -4.40 -0.93
N ASP A 84 -25.93 -4.29 -2.16
CA ASP A 84 -26.94 -3.32 -2.57
C ASP A 84 -28.36 -3.77 -2.15
N ASP A 85 -29.36 -2.94 -2.45
CA ASP A 85 -30.77 -3.23 -2.10
C ASP A 85 -31.35 -4.45 -2.86
N LYS A 86 -30.65 -4.92 -3.90
CA LYS A 86 -31.02 -6.09 -4.71
C LYS A 86 -30.28 -7.35 -4.27
N GLY A 87 -29.42 -7.27 -3.25
CA GLY A 87 -28.63 -8.39 -2.74
C GLY A 87 -27.34 -8.67 -3.51
N ASN A 88 -26.98 -7.84 -4.49
CA ASN A 88 -25.71 -7.97 -5.22
C ASN A 88 -24.55 -7.40 -4.40
N TYR A 89 -23.36 -7.96 -4.53
CA TYR A 89 -22.16 -7.37 -3.92
C TYR A 89 -21.81 -6.06 -4.61
N LEU A 90 -21.85 -4.96 -3.85
CA LEU A 90 -21.76 -3.60 -4.39
C LEU A 90 -20.45 -3.35 -5.15
N ILE A 91 -19.34 -3.94 -4.68
CA ILE A 91 -18.02 -3.76 -5.28
C ILE A 91 -17.95 -4.17 -6.76
N ASP A 92 -18.72 -5.19 -7.17
CA ASP A 92 -18.71 -5.68 -8.55
C ASP A 92 -19.46 -4.73 -9.51
N PHE A 93 -20.21 -3.75 -8.98
CA PHE A 93 -20.98 -2.77 -9.75
C PHE A 93 -20.42 -1.35 -9.68
N ILE A 94 -19.37 -1.12 -8.88
CA ILE A 94 -18.67 0.17 -8.84
C ILE A 94 -17.83 0.32 -10.11
N SER A 95 -17.93 1.49 -10.76
CA SER A 95 -17.07 1.78 -11.91
C SER A 95 -15.60 1.79 -11.48
N ASP A 96 -14.78 1.04 -12.21
CA ASP A 96 -13.33 0.89 -12.11
C ASP A 96 -12.55 2.15 -12.58
N VAL A 97 -12.99 3.32 -12.14
CA VAL A 97 -12.39 4.63 -12.43
C VAL A 97 -12.00 5.30 -11.12
N ALA A 98 -10.71 5.20 -10.77
CA ALA A 98 -10.20 5.74 -9.53
C ALA A 98 -9.93 7.25 -9.66
N LYS A 99 -10.75 8.06 -9.00
CA LYS A 99 -10.53 9.51 -8.89
C LYS A 99 -9.33 9.81 -7.96
N ASN A 100 -8.73 10.99 -8.15
CA ASN A 100 -7.67 11.52 -7.30
C ASN A 100 -7.88 13.04 -7.10
N LYS A 101 -7.40 13.57 -5.97
CA LYS A 101 -7.48 15.01 -5.63
C LYS A 101 -6.15 15.76 -5.78
N GLY A 102 -5.20 15.21 -6.54
CA GLY A 102 -3.89 15.83 -6.81
C GLY A 102 -2.78 15.56 -5.78
N THR A 103 -3.07 15.23 -4.52
CA THR A 103 -2.03 15.00 -3.48
C THR A 103 -1.06 13.87 -3.82
N GLY A 104 -1.54 12.77 -4.43
CA GLY A 104 -0.68 11.71 -4.96
C GLY A 104 0.24 12.19 -6.08
N LYS A 105 -0.20 13.12 -6.94
CA LYS A 105 0.65 13.73 -7.96
C LYS A 105 1.75 14.60 -7.34
N TRP A 106 1.44 15.34 -6.28
CA TRP A 106 2.40 16.25 -5.65
C TRP A 106 3.60 15.54 -5.05
N ILE A 107 3.38 14.41 -4.35
CA ILE A 107 4.49 13.63 -3.79
C ILE A 107 5.41 13.10 -4.90
N CYS A 108 4.86 12.62 -6.01
CA CYS A 108 5.64 12.09 -7.13
C CYS A 108 6.42 13.20 -7.84
N LYS A 109 5.79 14.36 -8.07
CA LYS A 109 6.47 15.52 -8.64
C LYS A 109 7.65 15.93 -7.75
N ASN A 110 7.41 16.02 -6.44
CA ASN A 110 8.48 16.41 -5.53
C ASN A 110 9.58 15.34 -5.44
N ALA A 111 9.23 14.05 -5.49
CA ALA A 111 10.22 12.97 -5.49
C ALA A 111 11.18 13.09 -6.68
N LEU A 112 10.66 13.43 -7.87
CA LEU A 112 11.48 13.72 -9.05
C LEU A 112 12.35 14.98 -8.85
N GLU A 113 11.78 16.06 -8.30
CA GLU A 113 12.51 17.32 -8.05
C GLU A 113 13.69 17.14 -7.07
N ILE A 114 13.60 16.21 -6.12
CA ILE A 114 14.66 15.95 -5.12
C ILE A 114 15.41 14.63 -5.36
N GLU A 115 15.22 14.00 -6.52
CA GLU A 115 15.89 12.76 -6.92
C GLU A 115 15.69 11.59 -5.91
N SER A 116 14.51 11.53 -5.28
CA SER A 116 14.13 10.46 -4.36
C SER A 116 13.43 9.31 -5.12
N PRO A 117 13.91 8.06 -5.01
CA PRO A 117 13.28 6.92 -5.67
C PRO A 117 11.95 6.56 -4.99
N LEU A 118 10.84 6.90 -5.64
CA LEU A 118 9.48 6.72 -5.12
C LEU A 118 8.61 5.90 -6.09
N SER A 119 9.13 4.77 -6.56
CA SER A 119 8.52 4.01 -7.66
C SER A 119 7.11 3.51 -7.33
N LEU A 120 6.91 2.86 -6.18
CA LEU A 120 5.64 2.19 -5.87
C LEU A 120 4.47 3.18 -5.78
N ILE A 121 4.69 4.31 -5.10
CA ILE A 121 3.65 5.37 -4.99
C ILE A 121 3.42 6.03 -6.35
N THR A 122 4.47 6.19 -7.17
CA THR A 122 4.35 6.76 -8.52
C THR A 122 3.53 5.86 -9.43
N GLU A 123 3.80 4.55 -9.43
CA GLU A 123 3.02 3.57 -10.17
C GLU A 123 1.57 3.52 -9.68
N SER A 124 1.35 3.64 -8.36
CA SER A 124 -0.01 3.75 -7.79
C SER A 124 -0.78 4.96 -8.31
N VAL A 125 -0.10 6.07 -8.63
CA VAL A 125 -0.71 7.24 -9.26
C VAL A 125 -1.01 6.98 -10.73
N PHE A 126 -0.06 6.39 -11.46
CA PHE A 126 -0.26 6.04 -12.87
C PHE A 126 -1.37 5.01 -13.07
N PHE A 127 -1.51 4.04 -12.17
CA PHE A 127 -2.58 3.04 -12.26
C PHE A 127 -3.97 3.65 -12.01
N ARG A 128 -4.06 4.74 -11.24
CA ARG A 128 -5.31 5.53 -11.19
C ARG A 128 -5.59 6.25 -12.50
N TYR A 129 -4.55 6.78 -13.16
CA TYR A 129 -4.71 7.42 -14.46
C TYR A 129 -5.15 6.42 -15.53
N ILE A 130 -4.53 5.24 -15.61
CA ILE A 130 -4.96 4.21 -16.59
C ILE A 130 -6.37 3.71 -16.29
N SER A 131 -6.77 3.62 -15.01
CA SER A 131 -8.16 3.30 -14.66
C SER A 131 -9.17 4.33 -15.20
N SER A 132 -8.76 5.60 -15.30
CA SER A 132 -9.61 6.67 -15.82
C SER A 132 -9.78 6.64 -17.34
N MET A 133 -8.88 5.97 -18.06
CA MET A 133 -8.95 5.73 -19.51
C MET A 133 -9.87 4.55 -19.84
N LYS A 134 -11.09 4.55 -19.27
CA LYS A 134 -11.99 3.38 -19.31
C LYS A 134 -12.43 3.00 -20.71
N ASN A 135 -12.76 3.99 -21.54
CA ASN A 135 -13.22 3.76 -22.91
C ASN A 135 -12.08 3.19 -23.78
N GLU A 136 -10.87 3.73 -23.62
CA GLU A 136 -9.67 3.29 -24.31
C GLU A 136 -9.30 1.87 -23.88
N ARG A 137 -9.36 1.54 -22.57
CA ARG A 137 -9.16 0.17 -22.07
C ARG A 137 -10.18 -0.81 -22.65
N HIS A 138 -11.46 -0.44 -22.70
CA HIS A 138 -12.51 -1.29 -23.26
C HIS A 138 -12.35 -1.51 -24.77
N PHE A 139 -11.93 -0.48 -25.51
CA PHE A 139 -11.61 -0.61 -26.93
C PHE A 139 -10.39 -1.51 -27.12
N ALA A 140 -9.32 -1.28 -26.36
CA ALA A 140 -8.09 -2.08 -26.39
C ALA A 140 -8.35 -3.56 -26.07
N SER A 141 -9.25 -3.88 -25.12
CA SER A 141 -9.56 -5.28 -24.77
C SER A 141 -10.21 -6.08 -25.91
N LYS A 142 -10.74 -5.42 -26.95
CA LYS A 142 -11.30 -6.07 -28.14
C LYS A 142 -10.25 -6.34 -29.23
N ILE A 143 -9.09 -5.69 -29.14
CA ILE A 143 -8.03 -5.72 -30.15
C ILE A 143 -6.81 -6.48 -29.64
N LEU A 144 -6.41 -6.22 -28.39
CA LEU A 144 -5.23 -6.81 -27.78
C LEU A 144 -5.56 -8.19 -27.20
N ILE A 145 -4.83 -9.20 -27.65
CA ILE A 145 -4.97 -10.57 -27.18
C ILE A 145 -3.87 -10.82 -26.13
N GLY A 146 -4.28 -11.03 -24.88
CA GLY A 146 -3.39 -11.43 -23.79
C GLY A 146 -3.21 -12.94 -23.70
N SER A 147 -2.40 -13.40 -22.74
CA SER A 147 -2.30 -14.83 -22.44
C SER A 147 -3.65 -15.37 -21.97
N LYS A 148 -3.98 -16.59 -22.40
CA LYS A 148 -5.12 -17.32 -21.82
C LYS A 148 -4.74 -17.70 -20.40
N ASN A 149 -5.51 -17.22 -19.43
CA ASN A 149 -5.30 -17.51 -18.01
C ASN A 149 -5.62 -18.99 -17.74
N ASN A 150 -4.62 -19.85 -17.93
CA ASN A 150 -4.67 -21.28 -17.67
C ASN A 150 -4.01 -21.61 -16.31
N PHE A 151 -4.00 -20.65 -15.39
CA PHE A 151 -3.36 -20.86 -14.09
C PHE A 151 -4.05 -21.98 -13.31
N VAL A 152 -3.29 -23.05 -13.06
CA VAL A 152 -3.71 -24.13 -12.16
C VAL A 152 -2.89 -23.99 -10.88
N CYS A 153 -3.57 -23.59 -9.80
CA CYS A 153 -2.95 -23.49 -8.50
C CYS A 153 -2.92 -24.86 -7.82
N ASN A 154 -1.75 -25.49 -7.76
CA ASN A 154 -1.59 -26.81 -7.11
C ASN A 154 -1.89 -26.77 -5.60
N ASN A 155 -1.54 -25.66 -4.93
CA ASN A 155 -1.83 -25.45 -3.51
C ASN A 155 -2.23 -24.00 -3.27
N LYS A 156 -3.54 -23.77 -3.11
CA LYS A 156 -4.12 -22.44 -2.91
C LYS A 156 -3.61 -21.78 -1.63
N ASP A 157 -3.47 -22.52 -0.53
CA ASP A 157 -3.07 -21.97 0.77
C ASP A 157 -1.64 -21.42 0.74
N ILE A 158 -0.71 -22.15 0.10
CA ILE A 158 0.67 -21.68 -0.09
C ILE A 158 0.68 -20.41 -0.95
N PHE A 159 -0.10 -20.39 -2.03
CA PHE A 159 -0.16 -19.23 -2.91
C PHE A 159 -0.77 -17.99 -2.22
N ILE A 160 -1.82 -18.18 -1.40
CA ILE A 160 -2.43 -17.12 -0.60
C ILE A 160 -1.44 -16.59 0.45
N GLU A 161 -0.66 -17.46 1.09
CA GLU A 161 0.39 -17.03 2.02
C GLU A 161 1.51 -16.29 1.30
N ASP A 162 1.92 -16.74 0.11
CA ASP A 162 2.89 -16.01 -0.71
C ASP A 162 2.36 -14.62 -1.10
N LEU A 163 1.08 -14.52 -1.45
CA LEU A 163 0.44 -13.23 -1.75
C LEU A 163 0.41 -12.31 -0.53
N ARG A 164 0.07 -12.85 0.65
CA ARG A 164 0.08 -12.10 1.91
C ARG A 164 1.48 -11.55 2.24
N ARG A 165 2.51 -12.38 2.06
CA ARG A 165 3.92 -12.00 2.27
C ARG A 165 4.38 -10.95 1.27
N SER A 166 3.96 -11.09 0.02
CA SER A 166 4.25 -10.13 -1.06
C SER A 166 3.62 -8.77 -0.74
N LEU A 167 2.35 -8.75 -0.35
CA LEU A 167 1.64 -7.55 0.09
C LEU A 167 2.37 -6.85 1.25
N TYR A 168 2.75 -7.61 2.27
CA TYR A 168 3.47 -7.04 3.42
C TYR A 168 4.86 -6.53 3.05
N PHE A 169 5.59 -7.23 2.18
CA PHE A 169 6.90 -6.80 1.72
C PHE A 169 6.80 -5.54 0.85
N SER A 170 5.85 -5.47 -0.09
CA SER A 170 5.59 -4.26 -0.89
C SER A 170 5.20 -3.07 -0.02
N LYS A 171 4.44 -3.28 1.06
CA LYS A 171 4.17 -2.26 2.09
C LYS A 171 5.46 -1.74 2.72
N ILE A 172 6.38 -2.63 3.11
CA ILE A 172 7.69 -2.22 3.64
C ILE A 172 8.44 -1.34 2.63
N ILE A 173 8.48 -1.73 1.36
CA ILE A 173 9.13 -0.95 0.30
C ILE A 173 8.49 0.44 0.16
N SER A 174 7.15 0.52 0.11
CA SER A 174 6.44 1.79 0.00
C SER A 174 6.80 2.76 1.14
N TYR A 175 6.79 2.27 2.38
CA TYR A 175 7.15 3.09 3.55
C TYR A 175 8.63 3.43 3.57
N ALA A 176 9.51 2.50 3.16
CA ALA A 176 10.95 2.78 3.06
C ALA A 176 11.23 3.93 2.07
N GLN A 177 10.55 3.94 0.93
CA GLN A 177 10.65 5.03 -0.07
C GLN A 177 10.09 6.36 0.49
N GLY A 178 8.90 6.34 1.10
CA GLY A 178 8.28 7.54 1.66
C GLY A 178 9.08 8.15 2.82
N PHE A 179 9.61 7.33 3.73
CA PHE A 179 10.47 7.79 4.82
C PHE A 179 11.84 8.25 4.33
N TYR A 180 12.39 7.62 3.28
CA TYR A 180 13.61 8.10 2.64
C TYR A 180 13.42 9.49 2.00
N GLN A 181 12.27 9.72 1.34
CA GLN A 181 11.92 11.04 0.81
C GLN A 181 11.82 12.09 1.93
N LEU A 182 11.18 11.75 3.07
CA LEU A 182 11.16 12.60 4.27
C LEU A 182 12.57 12.92 4.78
N TYR A 183 13.47 11.94 4.75
CA TYR A 183 14.85 12.12 5.15
C TYR A 183 15.59 13.11 4.24
N ILE A 184 15.45 12.97 2.92
CA ILE A 184 16.08 13.88 1.96
C ILE A 184 15.57 15.32 2.17
N ILE A 185 14.25 15.52 2.19
CA ILE A 185 13.70 16.87 2.31
C ILE A 185 14.04 17.51 3.67
N SER A 186 14.08 16.72 4.74
CA SER A 186 14.48 17.21 6.06
C SER A 186 15.91 17.74 6.05
N LYS A 187 16.79 17.08 5.29
CA LYS A 187 18.19 17.52 5.12
C LYS A 187 18.28 18.80 4.30
N ILE A 188 17.58 18.87 3.16
CA ILE A 188 17.56 20.04 2.26
C ILE A 188 17.05 21.28 3.01
N ASN A 189 15.93 21.14 3.72
CA ASN A 189 15.25 22.26 4.38
C ASN A 189 15.67 22.48 5.84
N LYS A 190 16.63 21.69 6.36
CA LYS A 190 17.08 21.72 7.76
C LYS A 190 15.92 21.63 8.78
N TRP A 191 14.92 20.80 8.48
CA TRP A 191 13.72 20.65 9.32
C TRP A 191 13.95 19.84 10.60
N ASN A 192 15.03 19.06 10.67
CA ASN A 192 15.36 18.19 11.80
C ASN A 192 14.17 17.31 12.24
N LEU A 193 13.50 16.69 11.26
CA LEU A 193 12.29 15.91 11.48
C LEU A 193 12.55 14.75 12.46
N ASN A 194 11.61 14.53 13.37
CA ASN A 194 11.63 13.40 14.30
C ASN A 194 10.78 12.24 13.75
N TYR A 195 11.43 11.25 13.13
CA TYR A 195 10.74 10.12 12.50
C TYR A 195 9.98 9.22 13.48
N ILE A 196 10.40 9.16 14.76
CA ILE A 196 9.65 8.45 15.81
C ILE A 196 8.32 9.14 16.06
N ASN A 197 8.33 10.47 16.21
CA ASN A 197 7.11 11.23 16.46
C ASN A 197 6.18 11.20 15.24
N ILE A 198 6.74 11.30 14.04
CA ILE A 198 6.01 11.12 12.78
C ILE A 198 5.30 9.75 12.75
N ALA A 199 6.01 8.66 13.04
CA ALA A 199 5.41 7.33 13.05
C ALA A 199 4.34 7.19 14.16
N LYS A 200 4.54 7.82 15.33
CA LYS A 200 3.57 7.83 16.44
C LYS A 200 2.24 8.47 16.05
N ILE A 201 2.26 9.60 15.35
CA ILE A 201 1.03 10.32 14.99
C ILE A 201 0.23 9.59 13.90
N PHE A 202 0.86 8.73 13.09
CA PHE A 202 0.15 7.92 12.11
C PHE A 202 -0.57 6.70 12.71
N ARG A 203 -0.39 6.38 14.00
CA ARG A 203 -0.96 5.17 14.62
C ARG A 203 -2.47 5.19 14.83
N SER A 204 -3.10 6.36 14.82
CA SER A 204 -4.54 6.51 15.00
C SER A 204 -5.06 7.74 14.27
N GLY A 205 -6.35 7.78 13.98
CA GLY A 205 -7.04 8.90 13.33
C GLY A 205 -6.79 9.05 11.82
N CYS A 206 -5.63 8.65 11.30
CA CYS A 206 -5.33 8.74 9.87
C CYS A 206 -5.70 7.45 9.10
N ILE A 207 -5.66 7.50 7.77
CA ILE A 207 -6.10 6.38 6.91
C ILE A 207 -5.09 5.22 6.93
N ILE A 208 -3.79 5.53 6.95
CA ILE A 208 -2.72 4.52 6.93
C ILE A 208 -2.46 3.87 8.31
N ARG A 209 -3.34 4.09 9.29
CA ARG A 209 -3.14 3.58 10.66
C ARG A 209 -3.07 2.05 10.69
N ALA A 210 -2.02 1.54 11.34
CA ALA A 210 -1.68 0.13 11.37
C ALA A 210 -0.77 -0.23 12.55
N LYS A 211 -0.80 -1.49 12.99
CA LYS A 211 0.22 -2.02 13.94
C LYS A 211 1.63 -1.94 13.37
N PHE A 212 1.76 -1.98 12.04
CA PHE A 212 2.99 -1.79 11.29
C PHE A 212 3.81 -0.57 11.74
N LEU A 213 3.14 0.54 12.09
CA LEU A 213 3.82 1.78 12.48
C LEU A 213 4.59 1.67 13.80
N ASN A 214 4.21 0.73 14.68
CA ASN A 214 5.01 0.45 15.88
C ASN A 214 6.38 -0.13 15.51
N LYS A 215 6.48 -0.92 14.43
CA LYS A 215 7.77 -1.44 13.93
C LYS A 215 8.67 -0.32 13.40
N ILE A 216 8.09 0.68 12.74
CA ILE A 216 8.84 1.87 12.31
C ILE A 216 9.35 2.66 13.52
N ILE A 217 8.53 2.83 14.56
CA ILE A 217 8.96 3.49 15.81
C ILE A 217 10.15 2.74 16.41
N ASP A 218 10.06 1.41 16.51
CA ASP A 218 11.12 0.60 17.09
C ASP A 218 12.42 0.69 16.27
N ALA A 219 12.34 0.68 14.94
CA ALA A 219 13.49 0.84 14.06
C ALA A 219 14.24 2.18 14.31
N TYR A 220 13.51 3.29 14.39
CA TYR A 220 14.13 4.60 14.65
C TYR A 220 14.58 4.79 16.11
N LYS A 221 13.97 4.09 17.08
CA LYS A 221 14.49 4.05 18.46
C LYS A 221 15.83 3.31 18.54
N ASN A 222 15.97 2.22 17.79
CA ASN A 222 17.21 1.45 17.73
C ASN A 222 18.32 2.22 17.01
N ASN A 223 17.96 2.98 15.97
CA ASN A 223 18.91 3.81 15.22
C ASN A 223 18.27 5.13 14.75
N PHE A 224 18.50 6.22 15.49
CA PHE A 224 18.01 7.56 15.16
C PHE A 224 18.57 8.11 13.84
N LYS A 225 19.69 7.58 13.35
CA LYS A 225 20.34 7.98 12.09
C LYS A 225 19.98 7.04 10.92
N LEU A 226 18.98 6.17 11.09
CA LEU A 226 18.52 5.24 10.07
C LEU A 226 18.06 6.02 8.83
N LYS A 227 18.74 5.82 7.70
CA LYS A 227 18.41 6.51 6.44
C LYS A 227 17.31 5.78 5.67
N ASN A 228 17.30 4.45 5.72
CA ASN A 228 16.34 3.62 5.00
C ASN A 228 15.85 2.52 5.93
N LEU A 229 14.53 2.31 5.99
CA LEU A 229 13.91 1.30 6.85
C LEU A 229 14.43 -0.11 6.58
N LEU A 230 14.82 -0.43 5.34
CA LEU A 230 15.37 -1.74 4.99
C LEU A 230 16.69 -2.08 5.67
N LEU A 231 17.38 -1.10 6.27
CA LEU A 231 18.63 -1.32 7.00
C LEU A 231 18.41 -1.63 8.49
N ASP A 232 17.16 -1.56 8.97
CA ASP A 232 16.81 -2.04 10.30
C ASP A 232 16.69 -3.57 10.31
N LYS A 233 16.98 -4.17 11.47
CA LYS A 233 17.00 -5.63 11.66
C LYS A 233 15.65 -6.28 11.33
N TYR A 234 14.54 -5.73 11.82
CA TYR A 234 13.22 -6.33 11.59
C TYR A 234 12.85 -6.29 10.11
N PHE A 235 13.01 -5.13 9.47
CA PHE A 235 12.63 -4.96 8.07
C PHE A 235 13.54 -5.74 7.11
N SER A 236 14.85 -5.81 7.38
CA SER A 236 15.78 -6.63 6.59
C SER A 236 15.46 -8.12 6.71
N GLU A 237 15.22 -8.64 7.92
CA GLU A 237 14.86 -10.04 8.14
C GLU A 237 13.56 -10.42 7.40
N ILE A 238 12.52 -9.58 7.49
CA ILE A 238 11.27 -9.81 6.75
C ILE A 238 11.50 -9.76 5.24
N SER A 239 12.27 -8.78 4.74
CA SER A 239 12.57 -8.65 3.31
C SER A 239 13.29 -9.89 2.77
N CYS A 240 14.29 -10.38 3.50
CA CYS A 240 14.99 -11.62 3.17
C CYS A 240 14.07 -12.85 3.19
N LYS A 241 13.15 -12.91 4.16
CA LYS A 241 12.20 -14.03 4.29
C LYS A 241 11.13 -14.01 3.21
N TYR A 242 10.63 -12.85 2.81
CA TYR A 242 9.44 -12.70 1.96
C TYR A 242 9.75 -12.41 0.49
N GLN A 243 11.00 -12.10 0.13
CA GLN A 243 11.35 -11.84 -1.27
C GLN A 243 11.04 -13.02 -2.21
N ASN A 244 11.13 -14.28 -1.76
CA ASN A 244 10.82 -15.42 -2.61
C ASN A 244 9.33 -15.51 -2.91
N SER A 245 8.49 -15.22 -1.91
CA SER A 245 7.03 -15.10 -2.10
C SER A 245 6.71 -14.00 -3.12
N LEU A 246 7.35 -12.83 -3.00
CA LEU A 246 7.19 -11.74 -3.98
C LEU A 246 7.60 -12.16 -5.38
N ARG A 247 8.76 -12.80 -5.54
CA ARG A 247 9.21 -13.31 -6.84
C ARG A 247 8.21 -14.30 -7.45
N ASN A 248 7.69 -15.22 -6.64
CA ASN A 248 6.70 -16.19 -7.08
C ASN A 248 5.41 -15.52 -7.58
N ILE A 249 4.87 -14.58 -6.79
CA ILE A 249 3.67 -13.81 -7.17
C ILE A 249 3.90 -12.98 -8.42
N VAL A 250 5.05 -12.30 -8.52
CA VAL A 250 5.39 -11.47 -9.67
C VAL A 250 5.50 -12.31 -10.94
N SER A 251 6.31 -13.37 -10.91
CA SER A 251 6.48 -14.27 -12.06
C SER A 251 5.16 -14.90 -12.48
N THR A 252 4.36 -15.38 -11.53
CA THR A 252 3.06 -15.98 -11.81
C THR A 252 2.10 -14.96 -12.44
N SER A 253 2.04 -13.75 -11.91
CA SER A 253 1.14 -12.70 -12.41
C SER A 253 1.52 -12.31 -13.84
N ILE A 254 2.81 -12.11 -14.12
CA ILE A 254 3.31 -11.79 -15.46
C ILE A 254 2.97 -12.90 -16.47
N LEU A 255 3.24 -14.18 -16.12
CA LEU A 255 2.95 -15.31 -16.99
C LEU A 255 1.45 -15.43 -17.32
N ASN A 256 0.58 -14.98 -16.41
CA ASN A 256 -0.88 -15.07 -16.56
C ASN A 256 -1.54 -13.74 -16.97
N GLY A 257 -0.75 -12.75 -17.40
CA GLY A 257 -1.28 -11.48 -17.91
C GLY A 257 -2.01 -10.65 -16.84
N ILE A 258 -1.66 -10.83 -15.57
CA ILE A 258 -2.20 -10.07 -14.45
C ILE A 258 -1.30 -8.86 -14.19
N PRO A 259 -1.80 -7.62 -14.31
CA PRO A 259 -1.00 -6.44 -14.05
C PRO A 259 -0.80 -6.24 -12.54
N ILE A 260 0.45 -6.01 -12.17
CA ILE A 260 0.95 -5.77 -10.80
C ILE A 260 2.08 -4.73 -10.88
N PRO A 261 1.72 -3.45 -11.10
CA PRO A 261 2.66 -2.38 -11.41
C PRO A 261 3.66 -2.07 -10.28
#